data_AF-D2VM05-F1
#
_entry.id   AF-D2VM05-F1
#
_cell.length_a   1.000
_cell.length_b   1.000
_cell.length_c   1.000
_cell.angle_alpha   90.00
_cell.angle_beta   90.00
_cell.angle_gamma   90.00
#
_symmetry.space_group_name_H-M   'P 1'
#
loop_
_entity.id
_entity.type
_entity.pdbx_description
1 polymer ?
#
loop_
_entity_poly.entity_id
_entity_poly.type
_entity_poly.pdbx_seq_one_letter_code
_entity_poly.pdbx_strand_id
1 'polypeptide(L)'
;MSPKVSHHSDGCAPINAFIVMMIVVCFFGIQEVVRGAELKMISPLKDKIMNVPYLHQITDYSCGDASLNMVLSYYYREKFIDQRAIIDVARTSNHSGTLSLDVVRGARFSPISSTPQSQHYIQFPEVSPKNGWFGLANNSFASIPANIFEHSGLVTLYYPDRNTLLPCEQARQDTTTKCWVDSLVNQFLKNDIPVMCLMKFKDSPTSSGHYRVAVGYETSNNQVSHIIMLDPWDRDGNPTTVRYSVSDFCNMWKHAEPNDDKTCFKPFFAVAAFPLDVSMTPVKENDFNIKVKYPCVAPPSSTKRDTNLPLTTTIQNLHLEIALLSAPNSQGKATILHNEQIPLIDSFVPCETQSLFWRLPNIGKTVDSIRVISKGMVCDTVLPTEYDSGIWSPAYKYCDFVGGISIRKL
;
A
#
# COMPACT_ATOMS: atom_id res chain seq x y z
N MET A 1 15.13 -78.61 -2.32
CA MET A 1 14.31 -79.65 -2.95
C MET A 1 13.04 -79.00 -3.50
N SER A 2 12.77 -79.19 -4.79
CA SER A 2 11.51 -78.82 -5.47
C SER A 2 10.34 -79.72 -5.02
N PRO A 3 9.08 -79.39 -5.35
CA PRO A 3 8.44 -79.76 -6.64
C PRO A 3 7.58 -78.62 -7.25
N LYS A 4 7.55 -78.35 -8.57
CA LYS A 4 6.81 -78.98 -9.72
C LYS A 4 5.31 -79.22 -9.47
N VAL A 5 4.32 -79.03 -10.38
CA VAL A 5 4.09 -78.49 -11.76
C VAL A 5 2.56 -78.62 -11.98
N SER A 6 1.88 -77.75 -12.76
CA SER A 6 1.03 -78.15 -13.93
C SER A 6 0.11 -77.03 -14.46
N HIS A 7 0.14 -76.88 -15.79
CA HIS A 7 -0.74 -76.07 -16.64
C HIS A 7 -2.15 -76.65 -16.80
N HIS A 8 -3.16 -75.80 -17.06
CA HIS A 8 -4.04 -75.95 -18.22
C HIS A 8 -4.76 -74.63 -18.58
N SER A 9 -4.96 -74.47 -19.89
CA SER A 9 -5.59 -73.38 -20.65
C SER A 9 -7.12 -73.47 -20.66
N ASP A 10 -7.80 -72.35 -20.95
CA ASP A 10 -8.76 -72.19 -22.08
C ASP A 10 -9.72 -71.00 -21.86
N GLY A 11 -10.06 -70.29 -22.95
CA GLY A 11 -11.37 -69.61 -23.06
C GLY A 11 -11.39 -68.10 -23.28
N CYS A 12 -10.99 -67.63 -24.47
CA CYS A 12 -11.41 -66.33 -25.02
C CYS A 12 -12.84 -66.41 -25.57
N ALA A 13 -13.70 -65.44 -25.22
CA ALA A 13 -14.87 -65.03 -26.02
C ALA A 13 -15.04 -63.50 -25.93
N PRO A 14 -15.36 -62.80 -27.04
CA PRO A 14 -15.27 -61.33 -27.12
C PRO A 14 -16.59 -60.64 -26.71
N ILE A 15 -16.52 -59.74 -25.74
CA ILE A 15 -17.53 -58.69 -25.50
C ILE A 15 -16.96 -57.41 -26.10
N ASN A 16 -17.12 -57.23 -27.42
CA ASN A 16 -16.74 -56.00 -28.11
C ASN A 16 -17.63 -55.79 -29.32
N ALA A 17 -18.67 -54.96 -29.17
CA ALA A 17 -19.26 -54.16 -30.26
C ALA A 17 -20.38 -53.24 -29.75
N PHE A 18 -21.17 -53.66 -28.77
CA PHE A 18 -22.40 -52.93 -28.42
C PHE A 18 -22.24 -51.79 -27.39
N ILE A 19 -21.21 -51.81 -26.54
CA ILE A 19 -21.00 -50.75 -25.53
C ILE A 19 -20.29 -49.52 -26.13
N VAL A 20 -19.51 -49.68 -27.20
CA VAL A 20 -18.78 -48.56 -27.82
C VAL A 20 -19.70 -47.66 -28.64
N MET A 21 -20.79 -48.17 -29.21
CA MET A 21 -21.68 -47.36 -30.07
C MET A 21 -22.62 -46.43 -29.26
N MET A 22 -22.98 -46.77 -28.01
CA MET A 22 -23.81 -45.88 -27.18
C MET A 22 -23.03 -44.71 -26.56
N ILE A 23 -21.72 -44.85 -26.34
CA ILE A 23 -20.89 -43.75 -25.83
C ILE A 23 -20.65 -42.69 -26.91
N VAL A 24 -20.56 -43.08 -28.18
CA VAL A 24 -20.30 -42.13 -29.28
C VAL A 24 -21.50 -41.22 -29.56
N VAL A 25 -22.75 -41.69 -29.44
CA VAL A 25 -23.94 -40.85 -29.69
C VAL A 25 -24.16 -39.82 -28.57
N CYS A 26 -23.80 -40.13 -27.32
CA CYS A 26 -23.85 -39.15 -26.23
C CYS A 26 -22.77 -38.06 -26.36
N PHE A 27 -21.62 -38.34 -27.00
CA PHE A 27 -20.58 -37.32 -27.19
C PHE A 27 -20.87 -36.35 -28.35
N PHE A 28 -21.56 -36.77 -29.41
CA PHE A 28 -21.92 -35.87 -30.51
C PHE A 28 -23.21 -35.06 -30.25
N GLY A 29 -24.13 -35.55 -29.43
CA GLY A 29 -25.34 -34.80 -29.04
C GLY A 29 -25.09 -33.64 -28.06
N ILE A 30 -23.99 -33.68 -27.30
CA ILE A 30 -23.61 -32.60 -26.38
C ILE A 30 -22.81 -31.49 -27.07
N GLN A 31 -22.17 -31.76 -28.21
CA GLN A 31 -21.39 -30.74 -28.93
C GLN A 31 -22.24 -29.71 -29.68
N GLU A 32 -23.49 -30.02 -30.04
CA GLU A 32 -24.38 -29.06 -30.72
C GLU A 32 -25.15 -28.15 -29.74
N VAL A 33 -25.41 -28.57 -28.50
CA VAL A 33 -26.14 -27.76 -27.49
C VAL A 33 -25.22 -26.73 -26.80
N VAL A 34 -23.90 -26.87 -26.89
CA VAL A 34 -22.93 -25.95 -26.24
C VAL A 34 -22.47 -24.82 -27.17
N ARG A 35 -22.94 -24.75 -28.43
CA ARG A 35 -22.58 -23.67 -29.36
C ARG A 35 -23.34 -22.34 -29.17
N GLY A 36 -24.25 -22.25 -28.19
CA GLY A 36 -25.07 -21.05 -27.96
C GLY A 36 -25.00 -20.43 -26.57
N ALA A 37 -24.27 -21.03 -25.63
CA ALA A 37 -24.09 -20.46 -24.30
C ALA A 37 -22.64 -19.98 -24.17
N GLU A 38 -22.40 -18.70 -24.42
CA GLU A 38 -21.28 -18.00 -23.79
C GLU A 38 -21.48 -18.14 -22.28
N LEU A 39 -20.89 -19.18 -21.70
CA LEU A 39 -20.56 -19.22 -20.28
C LEU A 39 -19.60 -18.05 -20.05
N LYS A 40 -20.16 -16.87 -19.77
CA LYS A 40 -19.47 -15.80 -19.05
C LYS A 40 -19.01 -16.45 -17.76
N MET A 41 -17.79 -16.99 -17.77
CA MET A 41 -17.08 -17.28 -16.54
C MET A 41 -17.12 -15.96 -15.77
N ILE A 42 -17.91 -15.95 -14.69
CA ILE A 42 -17.85 -14.88 -13.70
C ILE A 42 -16.39 -14.88 -13.29
N SER A 43 -15.63 -13.91 -13.81
CA SER A 43 -14.22 -13.79 -13.52
C SER A 43 -14.10 -13.87 -12.00
N PRO A 44 -13.22 -14.74 -11.46
CA PRO A 44 -12.92 -14.69 -10.04
C PRO A 44 -12.60 -13.25 -9.66
N LEU A 45 -12.87 -12.86 -8.40
CA LEU A 45 -12.67 -11.56 -7.71
C LEU A 45 -11.25 -10.97 -7.87
N LYS A 46 -10.75 -10.90 -9.11
CA LYS A 46 -9.45 -10.41 -9.54
C LYS A 46 -9.36 -8.89 -9.39
N ASP A 47 -10.52 -8.25 -9.18
CA ASP A 47 -10.65 -6.81 -9.07
C ASP A 47 -10.61 -6.32 -7.61
N LYS A 48 -10.30 -7.18 -6.63
CA LYS A 48 -10.00 -6.79 -5.24
C LYS A 48 -8.57 -7.16 -4.87
N ILE A 49 -7.83 -6.20 -4.33
CA ILE A 49 -6.52 -6.40 -3.72
C ILE A 49 -6.72 -7.34 -2.54
N MET A 50 -6.18 -8.54 -2.65
CA MET A 50 -6.30 -9.55 -1.62
C MET A 50 -5.41 -9.18 -0.42
N ASN A 51 -5.90 -9.44 0.79
CA ASN A 51 -5.15 -9.33 2.04
C ASN A 51 -4.86 -7.91 2.55
N VAL A 52 -5.56 -6.88 2.08
CA VAL A 52 -5.60 -5.62 2.85
C VAL A 52 -6.36 -5.89 4.14
N PRO A 53 -5.71 -5.83 5.32
CA PRO A 53 -6.38 -6.15 6.57
C PRO A 53 -7.43 -5.10 6.90
N TYR A 54 -8.56 -5.54 7.44
CA TYR A 54 -9.56 -4.63 7.99
C TYR A 54 -9.17 -4.23 9.42
N LEU A 55 -9.19 -2.93 9.71
CA LEU A 55 -8.96 -2.39 11.06
C LEU A 55 -9.99 -1.30 11.34
N HIS A 56 -10.74 -1.45 12.44
CA HIS A 56 -11.71 -0.45 12.89
C HIS A 56 -11.00 0.77 13.51
N GLN A 57 -11.66 1.93 13.49
CA GLN A 57 -11.19 3.10 14.22
C GLN A 57 -11.51 3.00 15.72
N ILE A 58 -10.51 3.26 16.57
CA ILE A 58 -10.64 3.13 18.03
C ILE A 58 -11.30 4.35 18.69
N THR A 59 -11.41 5.49 18.00
CA THR A 59 -12.12 6.68 18.47
C THR A 59 -13.20 7.11 17.47
N ASP A 60 -13.97 8.16 17.77
CA ASP A 60 -14.94 8.75 16.84
C ASP A 60 -14.31 9.58 15.71
N TYR A 61 -13.00 9.83 15.80
CA TYR A 61 -12.30 10.79 14.95
C TYR A 61 -11.02 10.21 14.33
N SER A 62 -10.69 8.93 14.58
CA SER A 62 -9.48 8.26 14.07
C SER A 62 -9.68 7.47 12.77
N CYS A 63 -10.63 7.87 11.92
CA CYS A 63 -10.87 7.20 10.62
C CYS A 63 -9.65 7.27 9.70
N GLY A 64 -8.90 8.38 9.72
CA GLY A 64 -7.66 8.56 8.96
C GLY A 64 -6.56 7.63 9.47
N ASP A 65 -6.39 7.53 10.78
CA ASP A 65 -5.39 6.66 11.40
C ASP A 65 -5.68 5.18 11.15
N ALA A 66 -6.96 4.78 11.24
CA ALA A 66 -7.38 3.42 10.95
C ALA A 66 -7.14 3.05 9.49
N SER A 67 -7.50 3.96 8.59
CA SER A 67 -7.26 3.80 7.15
C SER A 67 -5.77 3.73 6.82
N LEU A 68 -4.94 4.56 7.46
CA LEU A 68 -3.49 4.50 7.35
C LEU A 68 -2.97 3.16 7.90
N ASN A 69 -3.47 2.71 9.06
CA ASN A 69 -3.06 1.43 9.63
C ASN A 69 -3.35 0.24 8.70
N MET A 70 -4.49 0.24 8.01
CA MET A 70 -4.82 -0.80 7.02
C MET A 70 -3.79 -0.83 5.88
N VAL A 71 -3.40 0.34 5.36
CA VAL A 71 -2.41 0.45 4.29
C VAL A 71 -1.01 0.06 4.77
N LEU A 72 -0.58 0.52 5.96
CA LEU A 72 0.72 0.15 6.53
C LEU A 72 0.79 -1.35 6.80
N SER A 73 -0.27 -1.92 7.38
CA SER A 73 -0.37 -3.35 7.71
C SER A 73 -0.38 -4.25 6.47
N TYR A 74 -0.94 -3.78 5.35
CA TYR A 74 -0.93 -4.50 4.07
C TYR A 74 0.49 -4.79 3.57
N TYR A 75 1.40 -3.82 3.66
CA TYR A 75 2.80 -4.01 3.28
C TYR A 75 3.63 -4.70 4.36
N TYR A 76 3.24 -4.54 5.62
CA TYR A 76 4.07 -4.96 6.73
C TYR A 76 3.88 -6.43 7.10
N ARG A 77 2.66 -6.98 7.05
CA ARG A 77 2.25 -8.39 7.34
C ARG A 77 2.73 -9.03 8.66
N GLU A 78 3.92 -8.71 9.19
CA GLU A 78 4.62 -9.40 10.26
C GLU A 78 4.59 -8.67 11.61
N LYS A 79 4.44 -7.34 11.64
CA LYS A 79 4.03 -6.69 12.89
C LYS A 79 2.87 -5.72 12.69
N PHE A 80 2.25 -5.43 13.81
CA PHE A 80 1.12 -4.54 13.90
C PHE A 80 1.61 -3.19 14.39
N ILE A 81 1.22 -2.11 13.72
CA ILE A 81 1.43 -0.75 14.23
C ILE A 81 0.23 -0.44 15.09
N ASP A 82 0.46 -0.13 16.36
CA ASP A 82 -0.61 0.31 17.25
C ASP A 82 -1.25 1.58 16.67
N GLN A 83 -2.56 1.57 16.44
CA GLN A 83 -3.27 2.73 15.87
C GLN A 83 -3.07 3.99 16.74
N ARG A 84 -2.80 3.83 18.04
CA ARG A 84 -2.44 4.93 18.94
C ARG A 84 -1.16 5.67 18.55
N ALA A 85 -0.15 4.94 18.08
CA ALA A 85 1.07 5.55 17.57
C ALA A 85 0.77 6.35 16.29
N ILE A 86 -0.15 5.85 15.46
CA ILE A 86 -0.61 6.54 14.25
C ILE A 86 -1.36 7.82 14.60
N ILE A 87 -2.25 7.79 15.60
CA ILE A 87 -2.98 8.99 16.08
C ILE A 87 -2.01 10.09 16.53
N ASP A 88 -0.95 9.74 17.26
CA ASP A 88 0.05 10.72 17.69
C ASP A 88 0.86 11.29 16.52
N VAL A 89 1.39 10.41 15.66
CA VAL A 89 2.15 10.80 14.47
C VAL A 89 1.30 11.62 13.51
N ALA A 90 0.07 11.22 13.23
CA ALA A 90 -0.82 11.92 12.31
C ALA A 90 -1.57 13.08 12.99
N ARG A 91 -1.21 13.41 14.24
CA ARG A 91 -1.74 14.58 14.95
C ARG A 91 -3.26 14.60 15.07
N THR A 92 -3.85 13.41 15.14
CA THR A 92 -5.29 13.26 15.11
C THR A 92 -5.89 13.77 16.42
N SER A 93 -6.89 14.65 16.31
CA SER A 93 -7.58 15.25 17.46
C SER A 93 -9.07 14.95 17.42
N ASN A 94 -9.72 15.05 18.58
CA ASN A 94 -11.17 14.95 18.68
C ASN A 94 -11.94 16.12 18.04
N HIS A 95 -11.23 17.18 17.64
CA HIS A 95 -11.82 18.36 17.02
C HIS A 95 -11.80 18.25 15.49
N SER A 96 -10.63 17.98 14.92
CA SER A 96 -10.42 17.96 13.47
C SER A 96 -10.40 16.56 12.85
N GLY A 97 -10.27 15.51 13.66
CA GLY A 97 -9.84 14.21 13.17
C GLY A 97 -8.40 14.24 12.65
N THR A 98 -8.09 13.37 11.70
CA THR A 98 -6.79 13.30 11.00
C THR A 98 -6.80 14.22 9.79
N LEU A 99 -5.82 15.11 9.67
CA LEU A 99 -5.68 15.98 8.50
C LEU A 99 -4.95 15.27 7.35
N SER A 100 -5.27 15.67 6.13
CA SER A 100 -4.75 15.06 4.90
C SER A 100 -3.22 15.09 4.78
N LEU A 101 -2.59 16.22 5.11
CA LEU A 101 -1.14 16.33 5.09
C LEU A 101 -0.46 15.52 6.20
N ASP A 102 -1.13 15.35 7.34
CA ASP A 102 -0.63 14.51 8.42
C ASP A 102 -0.77 13.01 8.10
N VAL A 103 -1.78 12.59 7.32
CA VAL A 103 -1.83 11.23 6.72
C VAL A 103 -0.62 10.99 5.80
N VAL A 104 -0.33 11.95 4.92
CA VAL A 104 0.81 11.86 3.97
C VAL A 104 2.13 11.75 4.73
N ARG A 105 2.32 12.59 5.75
CA ARG A 105 3.50 12.55 6.61
C ARG A 105 3.57 11.25 7.42
N GLY A 106 2.45 10.82 8.01
CA GLY A 106 2.37 9.59 8.79
C GLY A 106 2.89 8.41 8.00
N ALA A 107 2.42 8.20 6.77
CA ALA A 107 2.92 7.13 5.92
C ALA A 107 4.44 7.19 5.63
N ARG A 108 5.07 8.37 5.68
CA ARG A 108 6.53 8.55 5.54
C ARG A 108 7.30 8.43 6.85
N PHE A 109 6.63 8.41 7.99
CA PHE A 109 7.26 8.51 9.30
C PHE A 109 8.32 7.42 9.48
N SER A 110 9.51 7.86 9.86
CA SER A 110 10.77 7.12 9.84
C SER A 110 11.55 7.41 11.14
N PRO A 111 12.69 6.72 11.40
CA PRO A 111 13.45 6.95 12.63
C PRO A 111 13.99 8.37 12.81
N ILE A 112 14.08 9.17 11.75
CA ILE A 112 14.52 10.58 11.80
C ILE A 112 13.35 11.55 11.95
N SER A 113 12.11 11.10 11.84
CA SER A 113 10.96 11.95 12.10
C SER A 113 10.90 12.32 13.57
N SER A 114 10.38 13.51 13.82
CA SER A 114 9.86 13.90 15.12
C SER A 114 8.36 14.14 15.07
N THR A 115 7.68 13.94 16.19
CA THR A 115 6.34 14.50 16.42
C THR A 115 6.45 15.92 16.99
N PRO A 116 5.52 16.84 16.67
CA PRO A 116 5.52 18.17 17.28
C PRO A 116 5.45 18.11 18.81
N GLN A 117 6.15 19.02 19.49
CA GLN A 117 6.27 18.99 20.94
C GLN A 117 4.98 19.36 21.69
N SER A 118 4.03 20.02 21.03
CA SER A 118 2.74 20.39 21.60
C SER A 118 1.66 20.50 20.53
N GLN A 119 0.42 20.24 20.94
CA GLN A 119 -0.79 20.54 20.19
C GLN A 119 -1.83 21.14 21.13
N HIS A 120 -2.72 21.96 20.56
CA HIS A 120 -3.74 22.65 21.33
C HIS A 120 -4.84 21.71 21.85
N TYR A 121 -5.25 20.73 21.03
CA TYR A 121 -6.30 19.78 21.37
C TYR A 121 -5.76 18.49 21.96
N ILE A 122 -6.59 17.82 22.75
CA ILE A 122 -6.26 16.56 23.42
C ILE A 122 -6.00 15.49 22.36
N GLN A 123 -4.81 14.90 22.40
CA GLN A 123 -4.47 13.71 21.64
C GLN A 123 -4.63 12.48 22.53
N PHE A 124 -5.28 11.46 22.00
CA PHE A 124 -5.19 10.12 22.54
C PHE A 124 -3.98 9.42 21.89
N PRO A 125 -3.15 8.62 22.58
CA PRO A 125 -3.05 8.39 24.02
C PRO A 125 -1.93 9.23 24.70
N GLU A 126 -1.76 9.03 26.01
CA GLU A 126 -0.63 9.58 26.80
C GLU A 126 0.74 8.95 26.46
N VAL A 127 0.77 7.75 25.84
CA VAL A 127 2.00 7.00 25.57
C VAL A 127 2.09 6.64 24.09
N SER A 128 2.74 7.52 23.33
CA SER A 128 3.00 7.35 21.89
C SER A 128 4.47 7.62 21.56
N PRO A 129 5.00 7.05 20.46
CA PRO A 129 6.39 7.22 20.10
C PRO A 129 6.66 8.63 19.58
N LYS A 130 7.58 9.33 20.24
CA LYS A 130 7.99 10.69 19.82
C LYS A 130 8.86 10.72 18.56
N ASN A 131 9.52 9.60 18.23
CA ASN A 131 10.38 9.43 17.06
C ASN A 131 10.27 7.99 16.54
N GLY A 132 10.09 7.80 15.23
CA GLY A 132 9.91 6.51 14.58
C GLY A 132 8.66 5.72 15.04
N TRP A 133 8.17 4.80 14.22
CA TRP A 133 6.91 4.07 14.51
C TRP A 133 6.95 3.20 15.77
N PHE A 134 8.11 2.67 16.13
CA PHE A 134 8.27 1.72 17.23
C PHE A 134 9.05 2.30 18.42
N GLY A 135 9.29 3.62 18.39
CA GLY A 135 10.18 4.30 19.31
C GLY A 135 11.65 3.89 19.15
N LEU A 136 12.57 4.76 19.56
CA LEU A 136 13.91 4.34 19.96
C LEU A 136 13.81 3.65 21.33
N ALA A 137 13.08 2.55 21.42
CA ALA A 137 13.09 1.78 22.67
C ALA A 137 14.54 1.39 22.93
N ASN A 138 15.08 1.74 24.10
CA ASN A 138 16.41 1.38 24.61
C ASN A 138 16.68 -0.15 24.69
N ASN A 139 15.83 -0.96 24.08
CA ASN A 139 15.85 -2.41 24.12
C ASN A 139 16.45 -2.96 22.82
N SER A 140 17.79 -3.01 22.83
CA SER A 140 18.61 -3.91 22.05
C SER A 140 18.46 -3.84 20.51
N PHE A 141 19.47 -3.25 19.87
CA PHE A 141 19.91 -3.53 18.49
C PHE A 141 20.22 -5.03 18.23
N ALA A 142 19.82 -5.95 19.11
CA ALA A 142 20.16 -7.37 19.08
C ALA A 142 19.23 -8.21 18.20
N SER A 143 18.09 -7.67 17.72
CA SER A 143 17.29 -8.28 16.66
C SER A 143 17.34 -7.41 15.42
N ILE A 144 17.71 -8.02 14.29
CA ILE A 144 17.72 -7.36 12.99
C ILE A 144 16.32 -6.83 12.71
N PRO A 145 16.16 -5.52 12.48
CA PRO A 145 14.88 -4.96 12.12
C PRO A 145 14.44 -5.59 10.79
N ALA A 146 13.39 -6.40 10.81
CA ALA A 146 12.92 -7.14 9.63
C ALA A 146 12.08 -6.25 8.70
N ASN A 147 11.75 -5.02 9.11
CA ASN A 147 10.74 -4.22 8.46
C ASN A 147 11.29 -2.94 7.82
N ILE A 148 10.54 -2.44 6.83
CA ILE A 148 10.83 -1.19 6.15
C ILE A 148 10.81 0.02 7.10
N PHE A 149 9.75 0.24 7.89
CA PHE A 149 9.54 1.34 8.86
C PHE A 149 10.59 1.51 9.99
N GLU A 150 11.36 0.46 10.30
CA GLU A 150 12.51 0.52 11.19
C GLU A 150 13.71 1.20 10.51
N HIS A 151 13.69 1.31 9.19
CA HIS A 151 14.73 1.92 8.36
C HIS A 151 14.23 3.12 7.53
N SER A 152 12.97 3.12 7.09
CA SER A 152 12.32 4.08 6.18
C SER A 152 10.79 3.93 6.14
N GLY A 153 10.05 5.01 5.92
CA GLY A 153 8.63 5.00 5.62
C GLY A 153 8.30 4.63 4.16
N LEU A 154 7.04 4.83 3.80
CA LEU A 154 6.55 4.59 2.44
C LEU A 154 6.74 5.83 1.57
N VAL A 155 6.93 5.59 0.28
CA VAL A 155 6.69 6.62 -0.73
C VAL A 155 5.21 6.95 -0.71
N THR A 156 4.87 8.23 -0.73
CA THR A 156 3.47 8.66 -0.80
C THR A 156 3.25 9.57 -1.99
N LEU A 157 2.21 9.26 -2.74
CA LEU A 157 1.63 10.12 -3.75
C LEU A 157 0.27 10.57 -3.26
N TYR A 158 -0.01 11.86 -3.36
CA TYR A 158 -1.31 12.39 -3.00
C TYR A 158 -1.82 13.33 -4.08
N TYR A 159 -3.14 13.43 -4.13
CA TYR A 159 -3.87 14.28 -5.05
C TYR A 159 -5.00 14.97 -4.27
N PRO A 160 -5.41 16.19 -4.65
CA PRO A 160 -4.72 17.08 -5.58
C PRO A 160 -3.41 17.61 -4.98
N ASP A 161 -2.56 18.21 -5.82
CA ASP A 161 -1.32 18.85 -5.34
C ASP A 161 -1.70 19.92 -4.29
N ARG A 162 -0.98 19.93 -3.17
CA ARG A 162 -1.15 20.89 -2.06
C ARG A 162 -1.08 22.35 -2.49
N ASN A 163 -0.46 22.65 -3.64
CA ASN A 163 -0.38 24.00 -4.19
C ASN A 163 -1.71 24.47 -4.82
N THR A 164 -2.76 23.65 -4.74
CA THR A 164 -4.08 23.95 -5.29
C THR A 164 -5.09 24.26 -4.18
N LEU A 165 -4.84 25.37 -3.48
CA LEU A 165 -5.82 25.95 -2.57
C LEU A 165 -6.83 26.79 -3.36
N LEU A 166 -8.10 26.69 -2.97
CA LEU A 166 -9.19 27.52 -3.48
C LEU A 166 -9.95 28.13 -2.30
N PRO A 167 -10.64 29.27 -2.47
CA PRO A 167 -11.66 29.67 -1.52
C PRO A 167 -12.62 28.51 -1.25
N CYS A 168 -12.96 28.23 0.02
CA CYS A 168 -13.72 27.02 0.35
C CYS A 168 -15.07 26.89 -0.37
N GLU A 169 -15.76 28.01 -0.60
CA GLU A 169 -16.98 28.04 -1.41
C GLU A 169 -16.73 27.56 -2.85
N GLN A 170 -15.64 28.04 -3.46
CA GLN A 170 -15.23 27.63 -4.80
C GLN A 170 -14.78 26.17 -4.84
N ALA A 171 -14.02 25.71 -3.84
CA ALA A 171 -13.57 24.31 -3.75
C ALA A 171 -14.74 23.33 -3.69
N ARG A 172 -15.77 23.65 -2.89
CA ARG A 172 -16.99 22.84 -2.74
C ARG A 172 -17.82 22.81 -4.02
N GLN A 173 -17.80 23.89 -4.79
CA GLN A 173 -18.52 24.02 -6.05
C GLN A 173 -17.69 23.63 -7.27
N ASP A 174 -16.41 23.28 -7.11
CA ASP A 174 -15.49 23.05 -8.22
C ASP A 174 -15.98 21.93 -9.15
N THR A 175 -16.35 22.29 -10.38
CA THR A 175 -16.72 21.33 -11.44
C THR A 175 -15.58 21.12 -12.43
N THR A 176 -14.47 21.84 -12.29
CA THR A 176 -13.31 21.78 -13.19
C THR A 176 -12.41 20.60 -12.85
N THR A 177 -12.29 20.28 -11.56
CA THR A 177 -11.57 19.09 -11.11
C THR A 177 -12.40 17.85 -11.42
N LYS A 178 -11.86 16.98 -12.27
CA LYS A 178 -12.51 15.72 -12.66
C LYS A 178 -12.25 14.65 -11.60
N CYS A 179 -13.28 13.89 -11.26
CA CYS A 179 -13.12 12.64 -10.54
C CYS A 179 -12.20 11.70 -11.33
N TRP A 180 -11.15 11.18 -10.71
CA TRP A 180 -10.06 10.47 -11.41
C TRP A 180 -10.11 8.95 -11.22
N VAL A 181 -11.31 8.36 -11.24
CA VAL A 181 -11.53 6.91 -11.06
C VAL A 181 -10.69 6.05 -12.01
N ASP A 182 -10.52 6.47 -13.27
CA ASP A 182 -9.71 5.73 -14.22
C ASP A 182 -8.25 5.61 -13.77
N SER A 183 -7.68 6.70 -13.23
CA SER A 183 -6.32 6.68 -12.70
C SER A 183 -6.24 5.90 -11.39
N LEU A 184 -7.25 6.04 -10.51
CA LEU A 184 -7.36 5.26 -9.27
C LEU A 184 -7.25 3.76 -9.57
N VAL A 185 -8.06 3.28 -10.53
CA VAL A 185 -8.10 1.88 -10.91
C VAL A 185 -6.85 1.45 -11.67
N ASN A 186 -6.51 2.14 -12.77
CA ASN A 186 -5.48 1.67 -13.69
C ASN A 186 -4.06 1.86 -13.18
N GLN A 187 -3.81 2.87 -12.34
CA GLN A 187 -2.46 3.13 -11.83
C GLN A 187 -2.23 2.51 -10.46
N PHE A 188 -3.25 2.41 -9.61
CA PHE A 188 -3.07 1.93 -8.23
C PHE A 188 -3.69 0.57 -8.00
N LEU A 189 -5.03 0.44 -8.13
CA LEU A 189 -5.71 -0.78 -7.71
C LEU A 189 -5.31 -2.02 -8.54
N LYS A 190 -5.08 -1.86 -9.86
CA LYS A 190 -4.56 -2.94 -10.72
C LYS A 190 -3.11 -3.33 -10.43
N ASN A 191 -2.36 -2.49 -9.73
CA ASN A 191 -0.97 -2.75 -9.34
C ASN A 191 -0.87 -3.15 -7.86
N ASP A 192 -1.97 -3.62 -7.26
CA ASP A 192 -2.02 -4.05 -5.86
C ASP A 192 -1.63 -2.96 -4.85
N ILE A 193 -1.91 -1.69 -5.17
CA ILE A 193 -1.67 -0.53 -4.30
C ILE A 193 -3.01 -0.04 -3.73
N PRO A 194 -3.31 -0.27 -2.43
CA PRO A 194 -4.48 0.30 -1.80
C PRO A 194 -4.34 1.83 -1.68
N VAL A 195 -5.47 2.54 -1.77
CA VAL A 195 -5.50 4.01 -1.79
C VAL A 195 -6.44 4.53 -0.72
N MET A 196 -5.96 5.43 0.13
CA MET A 196 -6.79 6.12 1.12
C MET A 196 -7.50 7.30 0.45
N CYS A 197 -8.80 7.42 0.61
CA CYS A 197 -9.59 8.52 0.09
C CYS A 197 -10.23 9.30 1.24
N LEU A 198 -10.06 10.62 1.26
CA LEU A 198 -10.86 11.50 2.11
C LEU A 198 -12.11 11.90 1.32
N MET A 199 -13.27 11.50 1.83
CA MET A 199 -14.56 11.71 1.17
C MET A 199 -15.62 12.07 2.20
N LYS A 200 -16.81 12.45 1.77
CA LYS A 200 -17.93 12.61 2.69
C LYS A 200 -18.32 11.25 3.29
N PHE A 201 -18.71 11.23 4.57
CA PHE A 201 -19.27 10.03 5.19
C PHE A 201 -20.53 9.54 4.45
N LYS A 202 -21.42 10.46 4.06
CA LYS A 202 -22.64 10.23 3.27
C LYS A 202 -22.76 11.27 2.16
N ASP A 203 -23.56 10.98 1.13
CA ASP A 203 -23.90 11.97 0.09
C ASP A 203 -24.89 13.02 0.63
N SER A 204 -24.38 13.95 1.44
CA SER A 204 -25.12 15.07 2.01
C SER A 204 -24.22 16.31 2.06
N PRO A 205 -24.75 17.53 1.82
CA PRO A 205 -23.98 18.76 1.96
C PRO A 205 -23.46 19.00 3.38
N THR A 206 -24.12 18.45 4.40
CA THR A 206 -23.73 18.60 5.81
C THR A 206 -22.89 17.43 6.33
N SER A 207 -22.55 16.47 5.49
CA SER A 207 -21.73 15.33 5.90
C SER A 207 -20.30 15.77 6.17
N SER A 208 -19.74 15.31 7.30
CA SER A 208 -18.32 15.45 7.62
C SER A 208 -17.44 14.64 6.66
N GLY A 209 -16.15 14.99 6.63
CA GLY A 209 -15.10 14.19 5.99
C GLY A 209 -14.88 12.87 6.73
N HIS A 210 -14.52 11.84 5.97
CA HIS A 210 -14.31 10.49 6.44
C HIS A 210 -13.31 9.78 5.53
N TYR A 211 -12.32 9.12 6.14
CA TYR A 211 -11.35 8.32 5.41
C TYR A 211 -11.85 6.90 5.19
N ARG A 212 -11.60 6.39 3.98
CA ARG A 212 -11.80 4.99 3.60
C ARG A 212 -10.64 4.50 2.75
N VAL A 213 -10.45 3.19 2.65
CA VAL A 213 -9.39 2.60 1.81
C VAL A 213 -10.02 1.91 0.60
N ALA A 214 -9.78 2.44 -0.59
CA ALA A 214 -10.09 1.75 -1.84
C ALA A 214 -9.17 0.53 -1.99
N VAL A 215 -9.78 -0.65 -2.09
CA VAL A 215 -9.08 -1.93 -2.18
C VAL A 215 -9.51 -2.73 -3.40
N GLY A 216 -10.40 -2.20 -4.23
CA GLY A 216 -10.85 -2.90 -5.41
C GLY A 216 -11.86 -2.11 -6.21
N TYR A 217 -12.29 -2.70 -7.31
CA TYR A 217 -13.29 -2.16 -8.20
C TYR A 217 -14.13 -3.30 -8.78
N GLU A 218 -15.14 -2.97 -9.55
CA GLU A 218 -15.86 -3.94 -10.35
C GLU A 218 -16.11 -3.39 -11.74
N THR A 219 -16.15 -4.26 -12.74
CA THR A 219 -16.42 -3.86 -14.12
C THR A 219 -17.75 -4.38 -14.62
N SER A 220 -18.43 -3.55 -15.40
CA SER A 220 -19.60 -3.92 -16.19
C SER A 220 -19.41 -3.36 -17.60
N ASN A 221 -19.62 -4.19 -18.63
CA ASN A 221 -19.40 -3.81 -20.03
C ASN A 221 -18.01 -3.18 -20.30
N ASN A 222 -16.95 -3.76 -19.72
CA ASN A 222 -15.57 -3.25 -19.80
C ASN A 222 -15.34 -1.84 -19.23
N GLN A 223 -16.26 -1.33 -18.42
CA GLN A 223 -16.12 -0.06 -17.71
C GLN A 223 -16.19 -0.28 -16.20
N VAL A 224 -15.47 0.55 -15.45
CA VAL A 224 -15.56 0.54 -13.98
C VAL A 224 -16.96 0.95 -13.58
N SER A 225 -17.66 0.08 -12.84
CA SER A 225 -19.03 0.30 -12.38
C SER A 225 -19.09 0.65 -10.90
N HIS A 226 -18.18 0.07 -10.10
CA HIS A 226 -18.14 0.27 -8.66
C HIS A 226 -16.71 0.35 -8.14
N ILE A 227 -16.55 1.04 -7.01
CA ILE A 227 -15.34 1.02 -6.18
C ILE A 227 -15.66 0.26 -4.89
N ILE A 228 -14.77 -0.66 -4.50
CA ILE A 228 -14.85 -1.45 -3.28
C ILE A 228 -13.90 -0.82 -2.26
N MET A 229 -14.42 -0.48 -1.09
CA MET A 229 -13.65 0.18 -0.05
C MET A 229 -13.80 -0.51 1.31
N LEU A 230 -12.76 -0.42 2.13
CA LEU A 230 -12.83 -0.72 3.56
C LEU A 230 -13.19 0.55 4.32
N ASP A 231 -14.23 0.48 5.14
CA ASP A 231 -14.72 1.58 5.96
C ASP A 231 -14.37 1.33 7.43
N PRO A 232 -13.47 2.14 8.04
CA PRO A 232 -13.05 1.92 9.43
C PRO A 232 -14.16 2.17 10.45
N TRP A 233 -15.31 2.75 10.06
CA TRP A 233 -16.48 2.92 10.91
C TRP A 233 -17.39 1.69 10.82
N ASP A 234 -17.20 0.67 11.64
CA ASP A 234 -18.03 -0.57 11.64
C ASP A 234 -19.12 -0.61 12.71
N ARG A 235 -19.55 0.57 13.17
CA ARG A 235 -20.64 0.73 14.13
C ARG A 235 -21.90 1.32 13.51
N ASP A 236 -22.99 1.30 14.26
CA ASP A 236 -24.31 1.81 13.83
C ASP A 236 -24.85 1.14 12.56
N GLY A 237 -24.50 -0.14 12.36
CA GLY A 237 -24.89 -0.93 11.19
C GLY A 237 -24.11 -0.61 9.91
N ASN A 238 -23.05 0.20 9.98
CA ASN A 238 -22.20 0.45 8.81
C ASN A 238 -21.31 -0.77 8.51
N PRO A 239 -21.27 -1.28 7.27
CA PRO A 239 -20.50 -2.48 6.94
C PRO A 239 -19.00 -2.16 6.83
N THR A 240 -18.16 -3.12 7.20
CA THR A 240 -16.69 -3.01 7.09
C THR A 240 -16.19 -2.89 5.65
N THR A 241 -16.94 -3.45 4.69
CA THR A 241 -16.70 -3.33 3.26
C THR A 241 -17.91 -2.67 2.62
N VAL A 242 -17.68 -1.53 1.98
CA VAL A 242 -18.69 -0.78 1.23
C VAL A 242 -18.41 -0.87 -0.27
N ARG A 243 -19.49 -0.80 -1.05
CA ARG A 243 -19.45 -0.80 -2.50
C ARG A 243 -20.23 0.41 -2.99
N TYR A 244 -19.56 1.31 -3.70
CA TYR A 244 -20.18 2.51 -4.26
C TYR A 244 -20.20 2.41 -5.77
N SER A 245 -21.31 2.83 -6.39
CA SER A 245 -21.30 3.10 -7.82
C SER A 245 -20.26 4.20 -8.10
N VAL A 246 -19.71 4.26 -9.31
CA VAL A 246 -18.76 5.32 -9.68
C VAL A 246 -19.34 6.71 -9.44
N SER A 247 -20.64 6.90 -9.71
CA SER A 247 -21.34 8.17 -9.48
C SER A 247 -21.34 8.54 -7.98
N ASP A 248 -21.79 7.63 -7.12
CA ASP A 248 -21.89 7.88 -5.68
C ASP A 248 -20.50 8.11 -5.06
N PHE A 249 -19.53 7.29 -5.48
CA PHE A 249 -18.14 7.44 -5.09
C PHE A 249 -17.61 8.84 -5.43
N CYS A 250 -17.76 9.29 -6.68
CA CYS A 250 -17.31 10.61 -7.10
C CYS A 250 -18.04 11.74 -6.37
N ASN A 251 -19.35 11.63 -6.14
CA ASN A 251 -20.11 12.66 -5.42
C ASN A 251 -19.61 12.85 -3.99
N MET A 252 -19.37 11.76 -3.27
CA MET A 252 -18.83 11.82 -1.91
C MET A 252 -17.35 12.22 -1.90
N TRP A 253 -16.56 11.72 -2.85
CA TRP A 253 -15.12 12.00 -2.96
C TRP A 253 -14.82 13.43 -3.40
N LYS A 254 -15.82 14.17 -3.88
CA LYS A 254 -15.77 15.62 -4.08
C LYS A 254 -15.65 16.43 -2.76
N HIS A 255 -15.36 15.78 -1.64
CA HIS A 255 -15.06 16.46 -0.39
C HIS A 255 -13.81 17.34 -0.54
N ALA A 256 -13.88 18.57 -0.04
CA ALA A 256 -12.78 19.52 0.01
C ALA A 256 -12.45 19.80 1.48
N GLU A 257 -11.26 19.39 1.91
CA GLU A 257 -10.79 19.60 3.28
C GLU A 257 -10.43 21.09 3.48
N PRO A 258 -10.93 21.73 4.55
CA PRO A 258 -10.48 23.07 4.94
C PRO A 258 -8.99 23.08 5.29
N ASN A 259 -8.27 24.07 4.75
CA ASN A 259 -6.92 24.42 5.19
C ASN A 259 -6.96 25.52 6.27
N ASP A 260 -7.82 26.51 6.06
CA ASP A 260 -8.16 27.56 7.03
C ASP A 260 -9.61 28.05 6.88
N ASP A 261 -10.00 29.10 7.61
CA ASP A 261 -11.31 29.76 7.55
C ASP A 261 -11.74 30.18 6.13
N LYS A 262 -10.79 30.38 5.20
CA LYS A 262 -11.04 30.93 3.87
C LYS A 262 -10.78 29.95 2.75
N THR A 263 -9.84 29.03 2.92
CA THR A 263 -9.27 28.21 1.86
C THR A 263 -9.39 26.73 2.16
N CYS A 264 -9.67 25.98 1.12
CA CYS A 264 -9.79 24.53 1.13
C CYS A 264 -8.85 23.95 0.07
N PHE A 265 -8.38 22.73 0.32
CA PHE A 265 -7.77 21.93 -0.74
C PHE A 265 -8.80 21.63 -1.82
N LYS A 266 -8.34 21.50 -3.06
CA LYS A 266 -9.19 20.99 -4.15
C LYS A 266 -9.78 19.61 -3.79
N PRO A 267 -10.96 19.27 -4.35
CA PRO A 267 -11.63 18.02 -4.03
C PRO A 267 -10.90 16.78 -4.57
N PHE A 268 -11.42 15.59 -4.22
CA PHE A 268 -10.92 14.27 -4.62
C PHE A 268 -9.60 13.89 -3.97
N PHE A 269 -9.47 14.19 -2.68
CA PHE A 269 -8.25 13.90 -1.95
C PHE A 269 -7.99 12.39 -1.82
N ALA A 270 -6.80 11.95 -2.18
CA ALA A 270 -6.34 10.62 -1.81
C ALA A 270 -4.83 10.52 -1.62
N VAL A 271 -4.43 9.46 -0.91
CA VAL A 271 -3.04 9.07 -0.69
C VAL A 271 -2.85 7.63 -1.12
N ALA A 272 -1.94 7.41 -2.04
CA ALA A 272 -1.36 6.10 -2.30
C ALA A 272 -0.01 6.03 -1.56
N ALA A 273 0.18 5.02 -0.74
CA ALA A 273 1.44 4.77 -0.05
C ALA A 273 1.97 3.38 -0.44
N PHE A 274 3.26 3.28 -0.76
CA PHE A 274 3.89 2.02 -1.18
C PHE A 274 5.41 2.05 -0.97
N PRO A 275 6.06 0.88 -0.81
CA PRO A 275 7.51 0.79 -0.79
C PRO A 275 8.10 0.87 -2.20
N LEU A 276 9.40 1.17 -2.30
CA LEU A 276 10.19 0.91 -3.50
C LEU A 276 10.31 -0.59 -3.73
N ASP A 277 10.24 -1.01 -4.99
CA ASP A 277 10.42 -2.41 -5.37
C ASP A 277 11.92 -2.72 -5.41
N VAL A 278 12.38 -3.54 -4.46
CA VAL A 278 13.76 -3.99 -4.35
C VAL A 278 13.81 -5.47 -4.70
N SER A 279 14.54 -5.79 -5.77
CA SER A 279 14.74 -7.17 -6.20
C SER A 279 16.22 -7.49 -6.29
N MET A 280 16.55 -8.74 -5.99
CA MET A 280 17.91 -9.25 -6.06
C MET A 280 17.93 -10.58 -6.80
N THR A 281 18.60 -10.60 -7.95
CA THR A 281 18.68 -11.75 -8.85
C THR A 281 20.11 -12.29 -8.89
N PRO A 282 20.35 -13.61 -8.72
CA PRO A 282 21.69 -14.14 -8.79
C PRO A 282 22.13 -14.17 -10.26
N VAL A 283 23.37 -13.77 -10.52
CA VAL A 283 24.02 -13.87 -11.83
C VAL A 283 24.95 -15.09 -11.83
N LYS A 284 25.69 -15.30 -10.74
CA LYS A 284 26.57 -16.46 -10.47
C LYS A 284 26.56 -16.76 -8.96
N GLU A 285 27.27 -17.81 -8.54
CA GLU A 285 27.29 -18.36 -7.16
C GLU A 285 27.51 -17.30 -6.06
N ASN A 286 28.15 -16.17 -6.37
CA ASN A 286 28.36 -15.07 -5.42
C ASN A 286 28.09 -13.67 -6.03
N ASP A 287 27.53 -13.62 -7.23
CA ASP A 287 27.32 -12.36 -7.96
C ASP A 287 25.82 -12.10 -8.07
N PHE A 288 25.38 -10.90 -7.73
CA PHE A 288 23.98 -10.49 -7.70
C PHE A 288 23.76 -9.22 -8.53
N ASN A 289 22.62 -9.17 -9.20
CA ASN A 289 22.09 -7.93 -9.76
C ASN A 289 20.96 -7.44 -8.84
N ILE A 290 21.20 -6.32 -8.17
CA ILE A 290 20.24 -5.66 -7.30
C ILE A 290 19.55 -4.56 -8.11
N LYS A 291 18.23 -4.55 -8.12
CA LYS A 291 17.43 -3.52 -8.78
C LYS A 291 16.53 -2.83 -7.77
N VAL A 292 16.50 -1.50 -7.84
CA VAL A 292 15.55 -0.66 -7.12
C VAL A 292 14.68 0.03 -8.17
N LYS A 293 13.37 -0.21 -8.10
CA LYS A 293 12.40 0.36 -9.03
C LYS A 293 11.42 1.25 -8.28
N TYR A 294 11.24 2.46 -8.79
CA TYR A 294 10.13 3.32 -8.41
C TYR A 294 8.91 2.91 -9.24
N PRO A 295 7.79 2.50 -8.61
CA PRO A 295 6.55 2.24 -9.32
C PRO A 295 6.14 3.38 -10.27
N CYS A 296 5.62 2.98 -11.44
CA CYS A 296 5.13 3.91 -12.46
C CYS A 296 3.74 4.41 -12.12
N VAL A 297 3.67 5.29 -11.14
CA VAL A 297 2.43 5.92 -10.69
C VAL A 297 2.61 7.43 -10.83
N ALA A 298 1.70 8.06 -11.58
CA ALA A 298 1.74 9.47 -11.90
C ALA A 298 0.43 10.15 -11.50
N PRO A 299 0.47 11.44 -11.12
CA PRO A 299 -0.75 12.20 -10.90
C PRO A 299 -1.67 12.14 -12.15
N PRO A 300 -2.99 12.03 -11.99
CA PRO A 300 -3.94 11.91 -13.10
C PRO A 300 -3.85 13.02 -14.18
N SER A 301 -3.26 14.17 -13.86
CA SER A 301 -3.15 15.34 -14.76
C SER A 301 -1.88 15.38 -15.61
N SER A 302 -0.89 14.51 -15.40
CA SER A 302 0.38 14.57 -16.13
C SER A 302 0.36 13.68 -17.39
N THR A 303 -0.54 13.95 -18.34
CA THR A 303 -0.47 13.31 -19.67
C THR A 303 0.72 13.82 -20.50
N LYS A 304 1.41 14.86 -20.03
CA LYS A 304 2.79 15.20 -20.39
C LYS A 304 3.61 15.09 -19.11
N ARG A 305 4.87 14.64 -19.20
CA ARG A 305 5.85 14.79 -18.10
C ARG A 305 5.86 16.25 -17.71
N ASP A 306 5.08 16.61 -16.71
CA ASP A 306 5.13 17.92 -16.14
C ASP A 306 6.49 17.99 -15.46
N THR A 307 7.36 18.87 -15.92
CA THR A 307 8.70 19.03 -15.36
C THR A 307 8.66 19.52 -13.92
N ASN A 308 7.46 19.90 -13.45
CA ASN A 308 7.18 20.29 -12.08
C ASN A 308 6.39 19.19 -11.36
N LEU A 309 6.88 17.95 -11.39
CA LEU A 309 6.40 16.94 -10.44
C LEU A 309 6.53 17.53 -9.01
N PRO A 310 5.52 17.38 -8.14
CA PRO A 310 5.62 17.87 -6.79
C PRO A 310 6.90 17.33 -6.14
N LEU A 311 7.66 18.21 -5.45
CA LEU A 311 8.90 17.86 -4.73
C LEU A 311 8.73 16.61 -3.84
N THR A 312 7.49 16.36 -3.42
CA THR A 312 7.07 15.25 -2.57
C THR A 312 7.18 13.88 -3.23
N THR A 313 7.40 13.82 -4.54
CA THR A 313 7.54 12.57 -5.31
C THR A 313 8.99 12.22 -5.64
N THR A 314 9.92 13.16 -5.45
CA THR A 314 11.35 12.97 -5.72
C THR A 314 12.05 12.50 -4.46
N ILE A 315 12.74 11.36 -4.55
CA ILE A 315 13.53 10.79 -3.48
C ILE A 315 14.97 11.27 -3.65
N GLN A 316 15.50 11.96 -2.65
CA GLN A 316 16.86 12.47 -2.63
C GLN A 316 17.85 11.45 -2.03
N ASN A 317 19.09 11.45 -2.47
CA ASN A 317 20.20 10.67 -1.90
C ASN A 317 19.87 9.17 -1.73
N LEU A 318 19.36 8.55 -2.80
CA LEU A 318 19.04 7.13 -2.79
C LEU A 318 20.33 6.31 -2.66
N HIS A 319 20.36 5.43 -1.67
CA HIS A 319 21.45 4.49 -1.42
C HIS A 319 20.88 3.11 -1.04
N LEU A 320 21.74 2.11 -1.09
CA LEU A 320 21.48 0.77 -0.59
C LEU A 320 22.20 0.56 0.74
N GLU A 321 21.53 -0.08 1.69
CA GLU A 321 22.16 -0.73 2.85
C GLU A 321 22.11 -2.25 2.59
N ILE A 322 23.27 -2.89 2.42
CA ILE A 322 23.38 -4.33 2.17
C ILE A 322 23.97 -4.98 3.43
N ALA A 323 23.24 -5.93 4.00
CA ALA A 323 23.65 -6.66 5.20
C ALA A 323 23.67 -8.18 4.95
N LEU A 324 24.75 -8.83 5.40
CA LEU A 324 24.88 -10.29 5.41
C LEU A 324 24.45 -10.81 6.77
N LEU A 325 23.55 -11.79 6.78
CA LEU A 325 22.92 -12.27 8.00
C LEU A 325 23.34 -13.72 8.28
N SER A 326 23.59 -14.01 9.56
CA SER A 326 23.70 -15.40 10.03
C SER A 326 22.36 -16.10 10.00
N ALA A 327 22.35 -17.43 10.13
CA ALA A 327 21.12 -18.16 10.44
C ALA A 327 20.49 -17.59 11.74
N PRO A 328 19.15 -17.52 11.82
CA PRO A 328 18.46 -17.14 13.05
C PRO A 328 18.82 -18.09 14.21
N ASN A 329 19.05 -17.55 15.40
CA ASN A 329 19.25 -18.34 16.62
C ASN A 329 17.93 -18.93 17.14
N SER A 330 17.96 -19.61 18.29
CA SER A 330 16.76 -20.19 18.93
C SER A 330 15.66 -19.18 19.30
N GLN A 331 15.98 -17.88 19.31
CA GLN A 331 15.03 -16.78 19.51
C GLN A 331 14.54 -16.16 18.19
N GLY A 332 14.88 -16.76 17.05
CA GLY A 332 14.56 -16.21 15.72
C GLY A 332 15.39 -14.98 15.34
N LYS A 333 16.46 -14.67 16.08
CA LYS A 333 17.31 -13.49 15.80
C LYS A 333 18.52 -13.89 14.97
N ALA A 334 18.67 -13.29 13.79
CA ALA A 334 19.89 -13.36 13.00
C ALA A 334 20.88 -12.26 13.44
N THR A 335 22.18 -12.47 13.20
CA THR A 335 23.23 -11.48 13.48
C THR A 335 23.76 -10.88 12.18
N ILE A 336 24.08 -9.58 12.20
CA ILE A 336 24.70 -8.91 11.05
C ILE A 336 26.17 -9.29 11.03
N LEU A 337 26.57 -10.05 10.02
CA LEU A 337 27.94 -10.52 9.81
C LEU A 337 28.78 -9.48 9.07
N HIS A 338 28.14 -8.71 8.19
CA HIS A 338 28.73 -7.65 7.40
C HIS A 338 27.63 -6.66 7.01
N ASN A 339 27.98 -5.38 6.88
CA ASN A 339 27.07 -4.34 6.44
C ASN A 339 27.86 -3.29 5.64
N GLU A 340 27.29 -2.86 4.53
CA GLU A 340 27.84 -1.78 3.71
C GLU A 340 26.74 -0.86 3.20
N GLN A 341 27.12 0.39 2.90
CA GLN A 341 26.24 1.38 2.32
C GLN A 341 26.78 1.82 0.97
N ILE A 342 25.92 1.81 -0.05
CA ILE A 342 26.31 2.09 -1.44
C ILE A 342 25.40 3.19 -2.00
N PRO A 343 25.92 4.40 -2.28
CA PRO A 343 25.12 5.44 -2.94
C PRO A 343 24.75 5.00 -4.35
N LEU A 344 23.51 5.26 -4.77
CA LEU A 344 23.02 4.97 -6.12
C LEU A 344 22.88 6.25 -6.94
N ILE A 345 22.06 7.20 -6.48
CA ILE A 345 21.75 8.43 -7.22
C ILE A 345 21.25 9.53 -6.27
N ASP A 346 21.56 10.78 -6.62
CA ASP A 346 21.17 11.94 -5.80
C ASP A 346 19.67 12.27 -5.90
N SER A 347 19.03 11.96 -7.03
CA SER A 347 17.60 12.22 -7.25
C SER A 347 16.98 11.03 -7.98
N PHE A 348 15.89 10.50 -7.42
CA PHE A 348 15.17 9.34 -7.94
C PHE A 348 13.67 9.64 -8.04
N VAL A 349 13.10 9.52 -9.24
CA VAL A 349 11.71 9.93 -9.54
C VAL A 349 10.83 8.75 -9.99
N PRO A 350 9.49 8.89 -10.02
CA PRO A 350 8.59 7.83 -10.47
C PRO A 350 8.99 7.23 -11.84
N CYS A 351 8.74 5.93 -12.01
CA CYS A 351 9.15 5.11 -13.16
C CYS A 351 10.66 4.84 -13.32
N GLU A 352 11.55 5.45 -12.55
CA GLU A 352 12.97 5.16 -12.68
C GLU A 352 13.34 3.78 -12.10
N THR A 353 14.43 3.23 -12.62
CA THR A 353 15.02 1.98 -12.13
C THR A 353 16.52 2.14 -12.04
N GLN A 354 17.09 1.85 -10.88
CA GLN A 354 18.52 1.75 -10.68
C GLN A 354 18.92 0.28 -10.56
N SER A 355 20.11 -0.06 -11.08
CA SER A 355 20.67 -1.41 -11.00
C SER A 355 22.11 -1.35 -10.52
N LEU A 356 22.47 -2.27 -9.62
CA LEU A 356 23.81 -2.44 -9.08
C LEU A 356 24.23 -3.90 -9.23
N PHE A 357 25.39 -4.12 -9.84
CA PHE A 357 26.07 -5.41 -9.76
C PHE A 357 26.87 -5.47 -8.45
N TRP A 358 26.61 -6.50 -7.65
CA TRP A 358 27.18 -6.65 -6.33
C TRP A 358 27.69 -8.07 -6.12
N ARG A 359 28.88 -8.20 -5.50
CA ARG A 359 29.52 -9.49 -5.24
C ARG A 359 29.58 -9.75 -3.75
N LEU A 360 29.13 -10.92 -3.33
CA LEU A 360 29.19 -11.39 -1.94
C LEU A 360 30.65 -11.41 -1.46
N PRO A 361 31.03 -10.60 -0.45
CA PRO A 361 32.39 -10.62 0.07
C PRO A 361 32.68 -11.93 0.78
N ASN A 362 33.91 -12.44 0.63
CA ASN A 362 34.37 -13.58 1.41
C ASN A 362 34.69 -13.14 2.84
N ILE A 363 33.78 -13.42 3.76
CA ILE A 363 33.91 -13.03 5.17
C ILE A 363 34.35 -14.18 6.10
N GLY A 364 34.69 -15.35 5.55
CA GLY A 364 35.12 -16.52 6.33
C GLY A 364 34.07 -17.07 7.30
N LYS A 365 32.79 -16.69 7.13
CA LYS A 365 31.65 -17.13 7.94
C LYS A 365 30.53 -17.61 7.03
N THR A 366 29.73 -18.57 7.49
CA THR A 366 28.52 -19.00 6.79
C THR A 366 27.48 -17.88 6.82
N VAL A 367 27.06 -17.44 5.64
CA VAL A 367 25.98 -16.47 5.43
C VAL A 367 24.71 -17.26 5.12
N ASP A 368 23.63 -17.00 5.87
CA ASP A 368 22.32 -17.63 5.63
C ASP A 368 21.48 -16.80 4.66
N SER A 369 21.54 -15.48 4.78
CA SER A 369 20.75 -14.59 3.94
C SER A 369 21.42 -13.24 3.70
N ILE A 370 21.00 -12.59 2.62
CA ILE A 370 21.36 -11.21 2.26
C ILE A 370 20.11 -10.36 2.41
N ARG A 371 20.21 -9.24 3.14
CA ARG A 371 19.19 -8.21 3.24
C ARG A 371 19.65 -6.96 2.51
N VAL A 372 18.81 -6.47 1.62
CA VAL A 372 19.03 -5.23 0.87
C VAL A 372 17.92 -4.26 1.22
N ILE A 373 18.29 -3.07 1.67
CA ILE A 373 17.37 -1.97 1.95
C ILE A 373 17.71 -0.83 1.02
N SER A 374 16.76 -0.39 0.19
CA SER A 374 16.88 0.89 -0.50
C SER A 374 16.36 1.99 0.39
N LYS A 375 17.10 3.09 0.50
CA LYS A 375 16.76 4.20 1.38
C LYS A 375 17.10 5.51 0.70
N GLY A 376 16.17 6.44 0.71
CA GLY A 376 16.38 7.81 0.27
C GLY A 376 15.49 8.75 1.05
N MET A 377 15.68 10.05 0.88
CA MET A 377 15.05 11.07 1.70
C MET A 377 13.98 11.83 0.92
N VAL A 378 12.81 11.99 1.50
CA VAL A 378 11.77 12.90 1.02
C VAL A 378 11.61 14.00 2.05
N CYS A 379 11.82 15.25 1.62
CA CYS A 379 11.60 16.41 2.44
C CYS A 379 10.35 17.15 1.98
N ASP A 380 9.59 17.62 2.95
CA ASP A 380 8.31 18.26 2.69
C ASP A 380 7.93 19.29 3.76
N THR A 381 6.73 19.85 3.64
CA THR A 381 6.20 20.85 4.58
C THR A 381 4.72 20.60 4.81
N VAL A 382 4.34 20.52 6.08
CA VAL A 382 2.93 20.58 6.50
C VAL A 382 2.56 22.06 6.58
N LEU A 383 1.47 22.44 5.92
CA LEU A 383 0.98 23.82 5.90
C LEU A 383 0.44 24.23 7.27
N PRO A 384 0.31 25.53 7.55
CA PRO A 384 -0.45 25.97 8.71
C PRO A 384 -1.89 25.50 8.55
N THR A 385 -2.47 24.95 9.61
CA THR A 385 -3.86 24.51 9.59
C THR A 385 -4.59 25.15 10.75
N GLU A 386 -5.71 25.77 10.44
CA GLU A 386 -6.63 26.27 11.44
C GLU A 386 -7.50 25.13 11.93
N TYR A 387 -7.48 24.86 13.22
CA TYR A 387 -8.34 23.85 13.82
C TYR A 387 -9.68 24.44 14.22
N ASP A 388 -9.65 25.62 14.84
CA ASP A 388 -10.82 26.41 15.27
C ASP A 388 -10.50 27.89 15.04
N SER A 389 -11.51 28.76 15.07
CA SER A 389 -11.36 30.19 14.76
C SER A 389 -10.28 30.84 15.63
N GLY A 390 -9.14 31.16 15.00
CA GLY A 390 -7.99 31.76 15.67
C GLY A 390 -7.04 30.77 16.36
N ILE A 391 -7.25 29.45 16.27
CA ILE A 391 -6.38 28.41 16.82
C ILE A 391 -5.68 27.65 15.68
N TRP A 392 -4.36 27.82 15.60
CA TRP A 392 -3.55 27.36 14.48
C TRP A 392 -2.48 26.37 14.89
N SER A 393 -2.26 25.35 14.06
CA SER A 393 -0.95 24.69 13.99
C SER A 393 -0.01 25.54 13.14
N PRO A 394 1.23 25.80 13.58
CA PRO A 394 2.24 26.36 12.70
C PRO A 394 2.56 25.36 11.58
N ALA A 395 2.95 25.89 10.42
CA ALA A 395 3.63 25.10 9.40
C ALA A 395 4.95 24.55 9.96
N TYR A 396 5.34 23.38 9.48
CA TYR A 396 6.64 22.82 9.80
C TYR A 396 7.19 22.02 8.64
N LYS A 397 8.52 22.06 8.49
CA LYS A 397 9.25 21.23 7.53
C LYS A 397 9.55 19.89 8.17
N TYR A 398 9.52 18.83 7.37
CA TYR A 398 9.94 17.51 7.78
C TYR A 398 10.76 16.86 6.68
N CYS A 399 11.63 15.93 7.05
CA CYS A 399 12.36 15.07 6.13
C CYS A 399 12.30 13.67 6.67
N ASP A 400 12.05 12.72 5.78
CA ASP A 400 11.86 11.33 6.13
C ASP A 400 12.58 10.41 5.19
N PHE A 401 13.08 9.31 5.73
CA PHE A 401 13.56 8.23 4.90
C PHE A 401 12.37 7.48 4.31
N VAL A 402 12.40 7.20 3.01
CA VAL A 402 11.48 6.30 2.32
C VAL A 402 12.28 5.23 1.58
N GLY A 403 11.70 4.08 1.34
CA GLY A 403 12.50 2.98 0.82
C GLY A 403 11.75 1.72 0.45
N GLY A 404 12.49 0.63 0.49
CA GLY A 404 12.08 -0.71 0.09
C GLY A 404 13.05 -1.73 0.66
N ILE A 405 12.61 -2.97 0.80
CA ILE A 405 13.42 -4.04 1.39
C ILE A 405 13.28 -5.33 0.60
N SER A 406 14.39 -6.07 0.48
CA SER A 406 14.44 -7.41 -0.07
C SER A 406 15.32 -8.28 0.80
N ILE A 407 14.86 -9.49 1.14
CA ILE A 407 15.65 -10.49 1.85
C ILE A 407 15.71 -11.74 0.99
N ARG A 408 16.92 -12.26 0.79
CA ARG A 408 17.17 -13.47 0.01
C ARG A 408 17.96 -14.47 0.85
N LYS A 409 17.44 -15.69 0.96
CA LYS A 409 18.17 -16.81 1.51
C LYS A 409 19.20 -17.33 0.49
N LEU A 410 20.41 -17.65 0.94
CA LEU A 410 21.50 -18.18 0.12
C LEU A 410 21.43 -19.70 -0.02
#